data_AF-A0A443SG32-F1
#
_entry.id   AF-A0A443SG32-F1
#
_cell.length_a   1.000
_cell.length_b   1.000
_cell.length_c   1.000
_cell.angle_alpha   90.00
_cell.angle_beta   90.00
_cell.angle_gamma   90.00
#
_symmetry.space_group_name_H-M   'P 1'
#
loop_
_entity.id
_entity.type
_entity.pdbx_description
1 polymer ?
#
loop_
_entity_poly.entity_id
_entity_poly.type
_entity_poly.pdbx_seq_one_letter_code
_entity_poly.pdbx_strand_id
1 'polypeptide(L)'
;MGTTKSKFISTSSQTESSLEIPEVTFDDFQILRAIGKGSFGKVCIVQKKDSRKMYAMKYMSKALCIEKDAFQNVQKEIELLAKLEHPFIVNLWFTFQVIN
;
A
#
# COMPACT_ATOMS: atom_id res chain seq x y z
N MET A 1 15.10 9.39 -12.08
CA MET A 1 14.11 8.55 -12.79
C MET A 1 12.87 8.50 -11.90
N GLY A 2 11.96 9.45 -12.09
CA GLY A 2 10.84 9.68 -11.18
C GLY A 2 9.80 8.57 -11.31
N THR A 3 9.54 7.87 -10.22
CA THR A 3 8.41 6.93 -10.14
C THR A 3 7.33 7.62 -9.33
N THR A 4 6.32 8.15 -10.01
CA THR A 4 5.13 8.75 -9.41
C THR A 4 4.40 7.74 -8.53
N LYS A 5 4.08 8.11 -7.29
CA LYS A 5 3.22 7.29 -6.41
C LYS A 5 1.87 7.09 -7.10
N SER A 6 1.40 5.84 -7.20
CA SER A 6 0.00 5.62 -7.60
C SER A 6 -0.90 6.12 -6.47
N LYS A 7 -1.69 7.13 -6.81
CA LYS A 7 -2.59 7.86 -5.93
C LYS A 7 -3.72 6.91 -5.48
N PHE A 8 -4.08 6.97 -4.21
CA PHE A 8 -5.32 6.43 -3.69
C PHE A 8 -6.48 7.17 -4.40
N ILE A 9 -7.20 6.50 -5.31
CA ILE A 9 -8.41 7.07 -5.92
C ILE A 9 -9.58 6.62 -5.05
N SER A 10 -9.93 7.44 -4.05
CA SER A 10 -11.27 7.44 -3.50
C SER A 10 -12.18 8.14 -4.52
N THR A 11 -12.93 7.36 -5.29
CA THR A 11 -13.83 7.87 -6.32
C THR A 11 -14.99 8.63 -5.70
N SER A 12 -15.05 9.95 -5.93
CA SER A 12 -16.31 10.63 -6.21
C SER A 12 -16.07 11.84 -7.13
N SER A 13 -16.35 11.58 -8.42
CA SER A 13 -16.89 12.51 -9.43
C SER A 13 -15.97 13.42 -10.25
N GLN A 14 -16.00 13.13 -11.57
CA GLN A 14 -15.87 14.00 -12.77
C GLN A 14 -14.52 14.10 -13.52
N THR A 15 -14.42 13.22 -14.53
CA THR A 15 -14.13 13.44 -15.98
C THR A 15 -13.05 14.45 -16.41
N GLU A 16 -11.90 13.91 -16.84
CA GLU A 16 -11.18 14.30 -18.06
C GLU A 16 -10.49 13.04 -18.63
N SER A 17 -10.40 12.93 -19.96
CA SER A 17 -9.96 11.74 -20.71
C SER A 17 -8.63 11.18 -20.20
N SER A 18 -8.70 10.18 -19.33
CA SER A 18 -7.55 9.61 -18.66
C SER A 18 -7.38 8.20 -19.18
N LEU A 19 -6.19 7.86 -19.69
CA LEU A 19 -5.77 6.46 -19.77
C LEU A 19 -6.10 5.84 -18.41
N GLU A 20 -7.05 4.90 -18.35
CA GLU A 20 -7.40 4.22 -17.11
C GLU A 20 -6.14 3.50 -16.63
N ILE A 21 -5.38 4.13 -15.73
CA ILE A 21 -4.26 3.48 -15.09
C ILE A 21 -4.88 2.37 -14.25
N PRO A 22 -4.60 1.09 -14.53
CA PRO A 22 -5.19 0.00 -13.79
C PRO A 22 -4.87 0.17 -12.31
N GLU A 23 -5.90 0.04 -11.46
CA GLU A 23 -5.71 0.10 -10.02
C GLU A 23 -4.76 -1.01 -9.58
N VAL A 24 -3.72 -0.65 -8.83
CA VAL A 24 -2.73 -1.62 -8.34
C VAL A 24 -3.32 -2.38 -7.17
N THR A 25 -3.41 -3.70 -7.30
CA THR A 25 -4.02 -4.60 -6.31
C THR A 25 -2.97 -5.53 -5.69
N PHE A 26 -3.42 -6.34 -4.73
CA PHE A 26 -2.59 -7.38 -4.14
C PHE A 26 -2.06 -8.39 -5.17
N ASP A 27 -2.87 -8.73 -6.18
CA ASP A 27 -2.53 -9.74 -7.18
C ASP A 27 -1.45 -9.29 -8.15
N ASP A 28 -1.11 -8.00 -8.18
CA ASP A 28 0.00 -7.48 -8.97
C ASP A 28 1.38 -7.82 -8.39
N PHE A 29 1.42 -8.43 -7.20
CA PHE A 29 2.66 -8.73 -6.48
C PHE A 29 2.85 -10.23 -6.27
N GLN A 30 4.08 -10.69 -6.50
CA GLN A 30 4.53 -12.00 -6.05
C GLN A 30 5.14 -11.87 -4.65
N ILE A 31 4.63 -12.66 -3.69
CA ILE A 31 5.19 -12.74 -2.34
C ILE A 31 6.41 -13.66 -2.34
N LEU A 32 7.53 -13.23 -1.77
CA LEU A 32 8.76 -14.03 -1.74
C LEU A 32 9.05 -14.60 -0.35
N ARG A 33 9.38 -13.75 0.63
CA ARG A 33 9.68 -14.19 2.00
C ARG A 33 9.24 -13.18 3.04
N ALA A 34 8.90 -13.68 4.23
CA ALA A 34 8.71 -12.85 5.40
C ALA A 34 10.06 -12.25 5.87
N ILE A 35 10.02 -10.99 6.28
CA ILE A 35 11.17 -10.25 6.83
C ILE A 35 10.88 -9.60 8.19
N GLY A 36 9.63 -9.60 8.64
CA GLY A 36 9.26 -9.06 9.94
C GLY A 36 7.87 -9.46 10.37
N LYS A 37 7.62 -9.34 11.68
CA LYS A 37 6.32 -9.53 12.32
C LYS A 37 5.99 -8.29 13.13
N GLY A 38 4.74 -7.84 13.06
CA GLY A 38 4.24 -6.71 13.83
C GLY A 38 2.95 -7.07 14.58
N SER A 39 2.42 -6.13 15.35
CA SER A 39 1.23 -6.31 16.19
C SER A 39 -0.02 -6.72 15.43
N PHE A 40 -0.11 -6.35 14.14
CA PHE A 40 -1.30 -6.54 13.30
C PHE A 40 -1.08 -7.50 12.13
N GLY A 41 0.13 -8.08 11.98
CA GLY A 41 0.45 -8.98 10.88
C GLY A 41 1.95 -9.11 10.62
N LYS A 42 2.34 -9.17 9.34
CA LYS A 42 3.72 -9.46 8.93
C LYS A 42 4.19 -8.57 7.79
N VAL A 43 5.50 -8.41 7.67
CA VAL A 43 6.14 -7.71 6.55
C VAL A 43 6.83 -8.75 5.68
N CYS A 44 6.57 -8.72 4.38
CA CYS A 44 7.22 -9.60 3.41
C CYS A 44 7.93 -8.79 2.33
N ILE A 45 9.00 -9.34 1.79
CA ILE A 45 9.54 -8.91 0.50
C ILE A 45 8.58 -9.39 -0.58
N VAL A 46 8.23 -8.48 -1.49
CA VAL A 46 7.38 -8.74 -2.65
C VAL A 46 8.04 -8.21 -3.92
N GLN A 47 7.65 -8.76 -5.06
CA GLN A 47 8.06 -8.28 -6.39
C GLN A 47 6.82 -7.90 -7.18
N LYS A 48 6.75 -6.66 -7.70
CA LYS A 48 5.67 -6.28 -8.63
C LYS A 48 5.89 -7.01 -9.96
N LYS A 49 4.85 -7.68 -10.47
CA LYS A 49 4.98 -8.64 -11.57
C LYS A 49 5.47 -8.00 -12.89
N ASP A 50 4.95 -6.82 -13.22
CA ASP A 50 5.22 -6.09 -14.47
C ASP A 50 6.63 -5.48 -14.51
N SER A 51 7.01 -4.74 -13.47
CA SER A 51 8.23 -3.96 -13.39
C SER A 51 9.39 -4.72 -12.77
N ARG A 52 9.11 -5.90 -12.19
CA ARG A 52 10.05 -6.73 -11.44
C ARG A 52 10.70 -6.00 -10.25
N LYS A 53 10.19 -4.80 -9.88
CA LYS A 53 10.71 -4.00 -8.78
C LYS A 53 10.31 -4.61 -7.43
N MET A 54 11.26 -4.58 -6.50
CA MET A 54 11.12 -5.16 -5.17
C MET A 54 10.60 -4.14 -4.17
N TYR A 55 9.72 -4.57 -3.28
CA TYR A 55 9.14 -3.75 -2.21
C TYR A 55 9.05 -4.55 -0.90
N ALA A 56 8.87 -3.84 0.21
CA ALA A 56 8.39 -4.41 1.46
C ALA A 56 6.88 -4.18 1.55
N MET A 57 6.09 -5.25 1.76
CA MET A 57 4.65 -5.17 1.95
C MET A 57 4.29 -5.56 3.38
N LYS A 58 3.60 -4.67 4.10
CA LYS A 58 3.06 -4.92 5.45
C LYS A 58 1.60 -5.37 5.33
N TYR A 59 1.33 -6.62 5.66
CA TYR A 59 -0.03 -7.15 5.79
C TYR A 59 -0.57 -6.84 7.17
N MET A 60 -1.78 -6.29 7.23
CA MET A 60 -2.45 -5.96 8.48
C MET A 60 -3.85 -6.59 8.49
N SER A 61 -4.19 -7.29 9.56
CA SER A 61 -5.53 -7.81 9.77
C SER A 61 -6.47 -6.68 10.18
N LYS A 62 -7.46 -6.37 9.33
CA LYS A 62 -8.49 -5.35 9.62
C LYS A 62 -9.26 -5.68 10.90
N ALA A 63 -9.62 -6.96 11.10
CA ALA A 63 -10.28 -7.41 12.31
C ALA A 63 -9.44 -7.12 13.57
N LEU A 64 -8.14 -7.44 13.54
CA LEU A 64 -7.25 -7.20 14.68
C LEU A 64 -7.00 -5.70 14.93
N CYS A 65 -6.99 -4.88 13.88
CA CYS A 65 -6.93 -3.43 14.02
C CYS A 65 -8.18 -2.86 14.69
N ILE A 66 -9.37 -3.41 14.40
CA ILE A 66 -10.64 -3.00 15.04
C ILE A 66 -10.69 -3.50 16.49
N GLU A 67 -10.36 -4.76 16.73
CA GLU A 67 -10.33 -5.38 18.06
C GLU A 67 -9.46 -4.60 19.04
N LYS A 68 -8.33 -4.05 18.56
CA LYS A 68 -7.37 -3.29 19.36
C LYS A 68 -7.56 -1.77 19.30
N ASP A 69 -8.69 -1.29 18.78
CA ASP A 69 -9.02 0.14 18.61
C ASP A 69 -7.91 0.94 17.88
N ALA A 70 -7.23 0.30 16.93
CA ALA A 70 -6.08 0.84 16.20
C ALA A 70 -6.42 1.27 14.77
N PHE A 71 -7.65 1.01 14.29
CA PHE A 71 -8.05 1.28 12.91
C PHE A 71 -7.82 2.74 12.51
N GLN A 72 -8.20 3.71 13.35
CA GLN A 72 -7.99 5.13 13.09
C GLN A 72 -6.51 5.51 13.04
N ASN A 73 -5.67 4.87 13.86
CA ASN A 73 -4.22 5.10 13.86
C ASN A 73 -3.59 4.61 12.56
N VAL A 74 -4.03 3.45 12.05
CA VAL A 74 -3.58 2.91 10.76
C VAL A 74 -3.96 3.82 9.61
N GLN A 75 -5.18 4.37 9.60
CA GLN A 75 -5.61 5.30 8.55
C GLN A 75 -4.77 6.58 8.56
N LYS A 76 -4.51 7.16 9.74
CA LYS A 76 -3.62 8.33 9.88
C LYS A 76 -2.19 8.05 9.42
N GLU A 77 -1.65 6.86 9.73
CA GLU A 77 -0.31 6.45 9.27
C GLU A 77 -0.24 6.42 7.73
N ILE A 78 -1.26 5.87 7.07
CA ILE A 78 -1.37 5.84 5.61
C ILE A 78 -1.45 7.25 5.04
N GLU A 79 -2.34 8.11 5.57
CA GLU A 79 -2.50 9.50 5.11
C GLU A 79 -1.21 10.32 5.25
N LEU A 80 -0.47 10.13 6.33
CA LEU A 80 0.80 10.81 6.57
C LEU A 80 1.88 10.30 5.60
N LEU A 81 2.07 8.99 5.50
CA LEU A 81 3.07 8.40 4.60
C LEU A 81 2.78 8.66 3.12
N ALA A 82 1.51 8.83 2.74
CA ALA A 82 1.13 9.23 1.39
C ALA A 82 1.70 10.60 1.02
N LYS A 83 1.77 11.53 1.97
CA LYS A 83 2.26 12.91 1.80
C LYS A 83 3.79 13.04 1.87
N LEU A 84 4.51 12.04 2.37
CA LEU A 84 5.96 12.09 2.53
C LEU A 84 6.70 11.53 1.31
N GLU A 85 7.65 12.28 0.77
CA GLU A 85 8.62 11.77 -0.19
C GLU A 85 10.00 12.29 0.16
N HIS A 86 10.90 11.39 0.57
CA HIS A 86 12.23 11.78 0.99
C HIS A 86 13.24 10.64 0.80
N PRO A 87 14.49 10.93 0.37
CA PRO A 87 15.50 9.89 0.12
C PRO A 87 15.92 9.11 1.37
N PHE A 88 15.72 9.67 2.57
CA PHE A 88 16.10 9.04 3.84
C PHE A 88 14.91 8.49 4.64
N ILE A 89 13.72 8.43 4.02
CA ILE A 89 12.50 7.85 4.63
C ILE A 89 12.03 6.68 3.78
N VAL A 90 11.51 5.64 4.42
CA VAL A 90 10.82 4.55 3.71
C VAL A 90 9.51 5.09 3.15
N ASN A 91 9.51 5.39 1.86
CA ASN A 91 8.36 5.97 1.18
C ASN A 91 7.24 4.93 0.97
N LEU A 92 5.99 5.35 1.12
CA LEU A 92 4.82 4.57 0.72
C LEU A 92 4.60 4.67 -0.79
N TRP A 93 4.56 3.52 -1.46
CA TRP A 93 4.41 3.41 -2.91
C TRP A 93 2.98 3.07 -3.34
N PHE A 94 2.37 2.12 -2.62
CA PHE A 94 1.04 1.57 -2.90
C PHE A 94 0.34 1.26 -1.58
N THR A 95 -0.98 1.38 -1.56
CA THR A 95 -1.84 0.91 -0.47
C THR A 95 -3.15 0.46 -1.09
N PHE A 96 -3.67 -0.67 -0.63
CA PHE A 96 -4.91 -1.27 -1.10
C PHE A 96 -5.51 -2.11 0.03
N GLN A 97 -6.82 -2.34 -0.04
CA GLN A 97 -7.54 -3.25 0.85
C GLN A 97 -8.08 -4.41 0.02
N VAL A 98 -7.94 -5.63 0.53
CA VAL A 98 -8.59 -6.80 -0.10
C VAL A 98 -10.00 -6.88 0.47
N ILE A 99 -11.01 -6.90 -0.40
CA ILE A 99 -12.39 -7.16 -0.02
C ILE A 99 -12.54 -8.68 0.04
N ASN A 100 -12.63 -9.21 1.26
CA ASN A 100 -13.10 -10.56 1.55
C ASN A 100 -14.06 -10.46 2.75
#